data_AF-A0A5J5FTL0-F1
#
_entry.id   AF-A0A5J5FTL0-F1
#
_cell.length_a   1.000
_cell.length_b   1.000
_cell.length_c   1.000
_cell.angle_alpha   90.00
_cell.angle_beta   90.00
_cell.angle_gamma   90.00
#
_symmetry.space_group_name_H-M   'P 1'
#
loop_
_entity.id
_entity.type
_entity.pdbx_description
1 polymer ?
#
loop_
_entity_poly.entity_id
_entity_poly.type
_entity_poly.pdbx_seq_one_letter_code
_entity_poly.pdbx_strand_id
1 'polypeptide(L)'
;MEWFYRLPGVAALDSAESFFIFFAVPYDADLLRRRQLLVLLTFRQRLAACIPLRNGLEQQTDADWQRARRLLAESYQQSVADAATAGDGR
;
A
#
# COMPACT_ATOMS: atom_id res chain seq x y z
N MET A 1 15.35 3.05 -2.68
CA MET A 1 13.93 2.65 -2.91
C MET A 1 13.83 1.27 -3.58
N GLU A 2 14.83 0.40 -3.46
CA GLU A 2 14.90 -0.85 -4.24
C GLU A 2 14.36 -2.08 -3.51
N TRP A 3 14.21 -2.02 -2.18
CA TRP A 3 13.80 -3.19 -1.39
C TRP A 3 12.36 -3.63 -1.68
N PHE A 4 11.46 -2.70 -2.01
CA PHE A 4 10.07 -3.00 -2.37
C PHE A 4 10.00 -3.84 -3.65
N TYR A 5 10.84 -3.54 -4.66
CA TYR A 5 10.96 -4.34 -5.89
C TYR A 5 11.67 -5.68 -5.68
N ARG A 6 12.31 -5.91 -4.52
CA ARG A 6 12.93 -7.19 -4.16
C ARG A 6 11.96 -8.14 -3.46
N LEU A 7 10.77 -7.68 -3.07
CA LEU A 7 9.74 -8.57 -2.54
C LEU A 7 9.36 -9.59 -3.64
N PRO A 8 9.48 -10.90 -3.37
CA PRO A 8 9.15 -11.93 -4.36
C PRO A 8 7.67 -11.77 -4.74
N GLY A 9 7.40 -11.61 -6.03
CA GLY A 9 6.04 -11.37 -6.55
C GLY A 9 5.72 -9.90 -6.81
N VAL A 10 6.28 -8.92 -6.08
CA VAL A 10 5.98 -7.49 -6.28
C VAL A 10 6.38 -6.97 -7.66
N ALA A 11 7.52 -7.42 -8.19
CA ALA A 11 7.94 -7.06 -9.55
C ALA A 11 7.00 -7.62 -10.64
N ALA A 12 6.18 -8.63 -10.31
CA ALA A 12 5.16 -9.19 -11.20
C ALA A 12 3.77 -8.53 -11.01
N LEU A 13 3.61 -7.64 -10.02
CA LEU A 13 2.37 -6.90 -9.80
C LEU A 13 2.36 -5.65 -10.67
N ASP A 14 1.76 -5.77 -11.85
CA ASP A 14 1.65 -4.67 -12.83
C ASP A 14 0.56 -3.64 -12.43
N SER A 15 -0.33 -3.98 -11.50
CA SER A 15 -1.51 -3.17 -11.17
C SER A 15 -1.75 -3.04 -9.68
N ALA A 16 -2.35 -1.91 -9.27
CA ALA A 16 -2.70 -1.62 -7.88
C ALA A 16 -3.52 -2.76 -7.26
N GLU A 17 -4.53 -3.26 -7.97
CA GLU A 17 -5.38 -4.37 -7.54
C GLU A 17 -4.57 -5.62 -7.17
N SER A 18 -3.55 -5.96 -7.97
CA SER A 18 -2.67 -7.09 -7.71
C SER A 18 -1.91 -6.94 -6.39
N PHE A 19 -1.55 -5.71 -5.99
CA PHE A 19 -1.00 -5.47 -4.64
C PHE A 19 -2.01 -5.79 -3.55
N PHE A 20 -3.25 -5.32 -3.66
CA PHE A 20 -4.26 -5.59 -2.65
C PHE A 20 -4.60 -7.08 -2.55
N ILE A 21 -4.67 -7.79 -3.68
CA ILE A 21 -4.85 -9.25 -3.73
C ILE A 21 -3.66 -9.94 -3.06
N PHE A 22 -2.43 -9.57 -3.41
CA PHE A 22 -1.20 -10.19 -2.89
C PHE A 22 -1.04 -9.98 -1.37
N PHE A 23 -1.40 -8.81 -0.86
CA PHE A 23 -1.40 -8.52 0.58
C PHE A 23 -2.68 -8.99 1.30
N ALA A 24 -3.63 -9.61 0.59
CA ALA A 24 -4.94 -10.02 1.10
C ALA A 24 -5.62 -8.89 1.92
N VAL A 25 -5.61 -7.67 1.37
CA VAL A 25 -6.25 -6.49 1.97
C VAL A 25 -7.61 -6.31 1.30
N PRO A 26 -8.71 -6.21 2.08
CA PRO A 26 -10.01 -5.93 1.49
C PRO A 26 -10.00 -4.55 0.83
N TYR A 27 -10.36 -4.52 -0.45
CA TYR A 27 -10.43 -3.30 -1.25
C TYR A 27 -11.70 -3.28 -2.07
N ASP A 28 -12.14 -2.08 -2.42
CA ASP A 28 -13.25 -1.83 -3.31
C ASP A 28 -12.68 -1.40 -4.67
N ALA A 29 -13.00 -2.14 -5.71
CA ALA A 29 -12.39 -1.95 -7.03
C ALA A 29 -12.75 -0.58 -7.62
N ASP A 30 -13.95 -0.05 -7.38
CA ASP A 30 -14.36 1.24 -7.96
C ASP A 30 -13.63 2.41 -7.30
N LEU A 31 -13.55 2.40 -5.97
CA LEU A 31 -12.79 3.38 -5.18
C LEU A 31 -11.30 3.29 -5.46
N LEU A 32 -10.75 2.07 -5.49
CA LEU A 32 -9.34 1.86 -5.79
C LEU A 32 -9.00 2.35 -7.20
N ARG A 33 -9.82 2.07 -8.20
CA ARG A 33 -9.54 2.50 -9.58
C ARG A 33 -9.55 4.02 -9.73
N ARG A 34 -10.40 4.73 -8.98
CA ARG A 34 -10.45 6.21 -8.96
C ARG A 34 -9.29 6.83 -8.17
N ARG A 35 -8.83 6.17 -7.11
CA ARG A 35 -7.85 6.74 -6.16
C ARG A 35 -6.52 5.98 -6.11
N GLN A 36 -6.26 5.05 -7.04
CA GLN A 36 -5.09 4.16 -7.01
C GLN A 36 -3.78 4.94 -6.92
N LEU A 37 -3.66 6.05 -7.65
CA LEU A 37 -2.45 6.87 -7.65
C LEU A 37 -2.23 7.51 -6.28
N LEU A 38 -3.27 8.06 -5.65
CA LEU A 38 -3.20 8.65 -4.31
C LEU A 38 -2.89 7.58 -3.27
N VAL A 39 -3.62 6.46 -3.27
CA VAL A 39 -3.44 5.37 -2.32
C VAL A 39 -2.02 4.79 -2.42
N LEU A 40 -1.53 4.52 -3.64
CA LEU A 40 -0.17 4.02 -3.85
C LEU A 40 0.89 5.05 -3.49
N LEU A 41 0.67 6.33 -3.77
CA LEU A 41 1.62 7.40 -3.44
C LEU A 41 1.72 7.60 -1.93
N THR A 42 0.59 7.68 -1.22
CA THR A 42 0.53 7.75 0.24
C THR A 42 1.15 6.51 0.88
N PHE A 43 0.84 5.33 0.36
CA PHE A 43 1.45 4.08 0.79
C PHE A 43 2.97 4.13 0.62
N ARG A 44 3.48 4.48 -0.56
CA ARG A 44 4.92 4.55 -0.86
C ARG A 44 5.63 5.59 0.02
N GLN A 45 5.01 6.72 0.29
CA GLN A 45 5.53 7.77 1.19
C GLN A 45 5.60 7.25 2.64
N ARG A 46 4.52 6.66 3.15
CA ARG A 46 4.48 6.06 4.50
C ARG A 46 5.47 4.91 4.63
N LEU A 47 5.60 4.08 3.59
CA LEU A 47 6.53 2.97 3.54
C LEU A 47 7.99 3.47 3.56
N ALA A 48 8.30 4.50 2.78
CA ALA A 48 9.63 5.12 2.77
C ALA A 48 9.98 5.79 4.11
N ALA A 49 8.99 6.39 4.79
CA ALA A 49 9.17 6.99 6.11
C ALA A 49 9.28 5.95 7.24
N CYS A 50 8.53 4.85 7.15
CA CYS A 50 8.47 3.82 8.19
C CYS A 50 9.59 2.77 8.05
N ILE A 51 10.17 2.64 6.85
CA ILE A 51 11.33 1.79 6.58
C ILE A 51 12.52 2.72 6.28
N PRO A 52 13.01 3.46 7.29
CA PRO A 52 14.22 4.24 7.14
C PRO A 52 15.36 3.26 6.89
N LEU A 53 15.77 3.15 5.62
CA LEU A 53 17.09 2.72 5.14
C LEU A 53 17.82 1.76 6.11
N ARG A 54 17.19 0.65 6.51
CA ARG A 54 17.93 -0.46 7.10
C ARG A 54 18.69 -1.07 5.94
N ASN A 55 19.90 -0.57 5.77
CA ASN A 55 20.95 -0.97 4.84
C ASN A 55 21.43 -2.40 5.17
N GLY A 56 20.51 -3.36 5.14
CA GLY A 56 20.74 -4.72 5.61
C GLY A 56 19.57 -5.60 5.22
N LEU A 57 19.59 -6.03 3.96
CA LEU A 57 18.69 -7.02 3.38
C LEU A 57 18.97 -8.43 3.92
N GLU A 58 19.27 -8.59 5.20
CA GLU A 58 19.75 -9.87 5.70
C GLU A 58 18.68 -10.72 6.37
N GLN A 59 17.56 -10.17 6.85
CA GLN A 59 16.38 -10.98 7.15
C GLN A 59 15.10 -10.18 6.86
N GLN A 60 14.44 -10.54 5.77
CA GLN A 60 13.05 -10.14 5.50
C GLN A 60 12.17 -10.82 6.56
N THR A 61 12.02 -10.16 7.70
CA THR A 61 11.18 -10.65 8.79
C THR A 61 9.72 -10.49 8.41
N ASP A 62 8.89 -11.50 8.73
CA ASP A 62 7.42 -11.44 8.61
C ASP A 62 6.83 -10.14 9.17
N ALA A 63 7.50 -9.55 10.17
CA ALA A 63 7.19 -8.25 10.75
C ALA A 63 7.16 -7.09 9.74
N ASP A 64 8.09 -7.03 8.79
CA ASP A 64 8.13 -5.99 7.76
C ASP A 64 6.98 -6.16 6.75
N TRP A 65 6.67 -7.41 6.43
CA TRP A 65 5.54 -7.77 5.58
C TRP A 65 4.20 -7.39 6.22
N GLN A 66 4.01 -7.74 7.50
CA GLN A 66 2.84 -7.36 8.27
C GLN A 66 2.71 -5.83 8.41
N ARG A 67 3.83 -5.13 8.54
CA ARG A 67 3.85 -3.66 8.63
C ARG A 67 3.46 -3.01 7.31
N ALA A 68 3.98 -3.50 6.18
CA ALA A 68 3.57 -3.06 4.85
C ALA A 68 2.07 -3.28 4.62
N ARG A 69 1.55 -4.47 4.98
CA ARG A 69 0.11 -4.77 4.91
C ARG A 69 -0.73 -3.79 5.71
N ARG A 70 -0.33 -3.48 6.96
CA ARG A 70 -1.04 -2.48 7.79
C ARG A 70 -1.00 -1.10 7.18
N LEU A 71 0.15 -0.64 6.72
CA LEU A 71 0.29 0.68 6.10
C LEU A 71 -0.56 0.81 4.82
N LEU A 72 -0.66 -0.26 4.02
CA LEU A 72 -1.51 -0.29 2.82
C LEU A 72 -2.99 -0.18 3.19
N ALA A 73 -3.45 -1.00 4.16
CA ALA A 73 -4.81 -0.97 4.65
C ALA A 73 -5.18 0.41 5.25
N GLU A 74 -4.30 0.99 6.07
CA GLU A 74 -4.51 2.31 6.66
C GLU A 74 -4.58 3.42 5.59
N SER A 75 -3.69 3.37 4.60
CA SER A 75 -3.69 4.36 3.51
C SER A 75 -4.96 4.26 2.67
N TYR A 76 -5.43 3.04 2.43
CA TYR A 76 -6.68 2.79 1.73
C TYR A 76 -7.88 3.28 2.54
N GLN A 77 -8.00 2.89 3.82
CA GLN A 77 -9.08 3.34 4.70
C GLN A 77 -9.14 4.85 4.84
N GLN A 78 -7.99 5.53 4.95
CA GLN A 78 -7.94 6.98 4.98
C GLN A 78 -8.47 7.60 3.68
N SER A 79 -8.12 7.02 2.53
CA SER A 79 -8.59 7.49 1.23
C SER A 79 -10.09 7.22 1.02
N VAL A 80 -10.62 6.11 1.54
CA VAL A 80 -12.07 5.82 1.52
C VAL A 80 -12.83 6.73 2.47
N ALA A 81 -12.31 6.97 3.67
CA ALA A 81 -12.91 7.87 4.65
C ALA A 81 -12.98 9.31 4.09
N ASP A 82 -11.90 9.78 3.48
CA ASP A 82 -11.87 11.07 2.76
C ASP A 82 -12.92 11.11 1.63
N ALA A 83 -13.10 10.01 0.90
CA ALA A 83 -14.12 9.90 -0.16
C ALA A 83 -15.54 10.02 0.38
N ALA A 84 -15.82 9.34 1.49
CA ALA A 84 -17.11 9.38 2.15
C ALA A 84 -17.44 10.78 2.66
N THR A 85 -16.47 11.48 3.27
CA THR A 85 -16.64 12.85 3.74
C THR A 85 -16.73 13.89 2.62
N ALA A 86 -16.12 13.64 1.46
CA ALA A 86 -16.20 14.55 0.31
C ALA A 86 -17.49 14.39 -0.52
N GLY A 87 -18.22 13.28 -0.33
CA GLY A 87 -19.50 13.01 -1.02
C GLY A 87 -20.75 13.50 -0.26
N ASP A 88 -20.65 13.74 1.04
CA ASP A 88 -21.75 14.22 1.91
C ASP A 88 -21.82 15.75 1.91
N GLY A 89 -22.00 16.33 0.73
CA GLY A 89 -21.94 17.79 0.55
C GLY A 89 -22.54 18.28 -0.76
N ARG A 90 -23.60 17.62 -1.25
CA ARG A 90 -24.34 18.07 -2.43
C ARG A 90 -25.84 17.94 -2.28
#